data_AF-A0A8T5KTQ4-F1
#
_entry.id   AF-A0A8T5KTQ4-F1
#
_cell.length_a   1.000
_cell.length_b   1.000
_cell.length_c   1.000
_cell.angle_alpha   90.00
_cell.angle_beta   90.00
_cell.angle_gamma   90.00
#
_symmetry.space_group_name_H-M   'P 1'
#
loop_
_entity.id
_entity.type
_entity.pdbx_description
1 polymer ?
#
loop_
_entity_poly.entity_id
_entity_poly.type
_entity_poly.pdbx_seq_one_letter_code
_entity_poly.pdbx_strand_id
1 'polypeptide(L)'
;MKPRQIKSQIKKLTEEFGLKYNPAWFKQVWISKRHARYLEYVGMCTDPIYTRFGKTIERRIDNIDKFENSKEFKKIKNEYSGQAITKSEVIKGIKACKKIKNKNLRKEFLDLHKKILSSLSEGNLALLTETKNIREKETLLKSYLRHEWLHLFLIKNKIYYKSISESYWKYDEGLVTYLEFYIDGKLSKLESEKKKTKYAYLKKYFVYAIKFRELLKDKPNSKARKKVLFDLIKRLK
;
A
#
# COMPACT_ATOMS: atom_id res chain seq x y z
N MET A 1 -17.83 -0.94 8.06
CA MET A 1 -17.07 0.08 8.84
C MET A 1 -17.02 1.37 8.01
N LYS A 2 -17.38 2.51 8.60
CA LYS A 2 -17.40 3.80 7.89
C LYS A 2 -16.00 4.45 7.91
N PRO A 3 -15.60 5.23 6.89
CA PRO A 3 -14.29 5.91 6.86
C PRO A 3 -13.98 6.74 8.12
N ARG A 4 -14.99 7.38 8.72
CA ARG A 4 -14.85 8.12 10.00
C ARG A 4 -14.33 7.25 11.15
N GLN A 5 -14.74 5.98 11.21
CA GLN A 5 -14.29 5.05 12.25
C GLN A 5 -12.81 4.70 12.09
N ILE A 6 -12.35 4.48 10.87
CA ILE A 6 -10.94 4.20 10.57
C ILE A 6 -10.07 5.41 10.93
N LYS A 7 -10.50 6.63 10.57
CA LYS A 7 -9.81 7.86 10.96
C LYS A 7 -9.68 7.99 12.48
N SER A 8 -10.72 7.64 13.23
CA SER A 8 -10.68 7.62 14.70
C SER A 8 -9.67 6.60 15.24
N GLN A 9 -9.62 5.39 14.67
CA GLN A 9 -8.60 4.39 15.04
C GLN A 9 -7.17 4.89 14.78
N ILE A 10 -6.91 5.53 13.64
CA ILE A 10 -5.60 6.10 13.32
C ILE A 10 -5.27 7.29 14.23
N LYS A 11 -6.27 8.10 14.62
CA LYS A 11 -6.08 9.17 15.59
C LYS A 11 -5.61 8.61 16.95
N LYS A 12 -6.18 7.49 17.42
CA LYS A 12 -5.70 6.84 18.66
C LYS A 12 -4.24 6.40 18.57
N LEU A 13 -3.83 5.81 17.44
CA LEU A 13 -2.42 5.46 17.22
C LEU A 13 -1.48 6.67 17.32
N THR A 14 -1.96 7.87 17.00
CA THR A 14 -1.16 9.10 17.09
C THR A 14 -0.76 9.39 18.53
N GLU A 15 -1.71 9.27 19.46
CA GLU A 15 -1.48 9.45 20.89
C GLU A 15 -0.55 8.34 21.42
N GLU A 16 -0.81 7.09 21.03
CA GLU A 16 -0.09 5.92 21.54
C GLU A 16 1.33 5.75 20.99
N PHE A 17 1.64 6.36 19.84
CA PHE A 17 2.96 6.31 19.19
C PHE A 17 3.65 7.67 19.09
N GLY A 18 3.03 8.74 19.62
CA GLY A 18 3.63 10.07 19.66
C GLY A 18 3.83 10.67 18.27
N LEU A 19 2.96 10.29 17.34
CA LEU A 19 3.01 10.71 15.94
C LEU A 19 2.14 11.95 15.74
N LYS A 20 2.10 12.49 14.52
CA LYS A 20 1.21 13.58 14.12
C LYS A 20 -0.03 13.02 13.42
N TYR A 21 -1.13 13.73 13.51
CA TYR A 21 -2.39 13.41 12.84
C TYR A 21 -2.96 14.63 12.12
N ASN A 22 -3.43 14.43 10.90
CA ASN A 22 -4.27 15.39 10.21
C ASN A 22 -5.33 14.62 9.40
N PRO A 23 -6.63 14.86 9.60
CA PRO A 23 -7.70 14.15 8.89
C PRO A 23 -7.66 14.36 7.36
N ALA A 24 -7.03 15.44 6.88
CA ALA A 24 -6.88 15.78 5.47
C ALA A 24 -5.91 14.84 4.72
N TRP A 25 -5.03 14.12 5.44
CA TRP A 25 -4.14 13.13 4.85
C TRP A 25 -4.87 11.88 4.33
N PHE A 26 -6.08 11.63 4.82
CA PHE A 26 -6.84 10.41 4.58
C PHE A 26 -7.94 10.66 3.55
N LYS A 27 -7.52 10.68 2.28
CA LYS A 27 -8.39 10.74 1.11
C LYS A 27 -8.40 9.40 0.39
N GLN A 28 -9.46 9.15 -0.37
CA GLN A 28 -9.57 7.95 -1.19
C GLN A 28 -10.19 8.24 -2.56
N VAL A 29 -9.81 7.47 -3.57
CA VAL A 29 -10.44 7.46 -4.90
C VAL A 29 -10.74 6.03 -5.31
N TRP A 30 -11.91 5.85 -5.92
CA TRP A 30 -12.29 4.57 -6.52
C TRP A 30 -11.78 4.47 -7.95
N ILE A 31 -11.16 3.33 -8.27
CA ILE A 31 -10.61 2.99 -9.57
C ILE A 31 -11.14 1.62 -10.01
N SER A 32 -11.11 1.33 -11.31
CA SER A 32 -11.49 0.00 -11.79
C SER A 32 -10.48 -1.05 -11.31
N LYS A 33 -10.91 -2.32 -11.24
CA LYS A 33 -10.01 -3.45 -10.94
C LYS A 33 -8.88 -3.56 -11.95
N ARG A 34 -9.19 -3.35 -13.24
CA ARG A 34 -8.23 -3.28 -14.34
C ARG A 34 -7.15 -2.22 -14.06
N HIS A 35 -7.57 -1.01 -13.67
CA HIS A 35 -6.66 0.09 -13.29
C HIS A 35 -5.77 -0.25 -12.11
N ALA A 36 -6.29 -0.91 -11.08
CA ALA A 36 -5.47 -1.33 -9.94
C ALA A 36 -4.34 -2.30 -10.38
N ARG A 37 -4.65 -3.29 -11.22
CA ARG A 37 -3.63 -4.19 -11.78
C ARG A 37 -2.54 -3.46 -12.55
N TYR A 38 -2.91 -2.41 -13.29
CA TYR A 38 -1.91 -1.63 -14.01
C TYR A 38 -1.02 -0.82 -13.10
N LEU A 39 -1.58 -0.17 -12.09
CA LEU A 39 -0.80 0.59 -11.14
C LEU A 39 0.17 -0.31 -10.37
N GLU A 40 -0.22 -1.53 -10.02
CA GLU A 40 0.68 -2.54 -9.44
C GLU A 40 1.75 -3.01 -10.44
N TYR A 41 1.36 -3.21 -11.70
CA TYR A 41 2.26 -3.63 -12.78
C TYR A 41 3.34 -2.58 -13.04
N VAL A 42 2.99 -1.30 -13.17
CA VAL A 42 3.96 -0.22 -13.42
C VAL A 42 4.64 0.28 -12.14
N GLY A 43 4.03 0.05 -10.96
CA GLY A 43 4.56 0.40 -9.65
C GLY A 43 5.65 -0.53 -9.10
N MET A 44 6.22 -1.38 -9.96
CA MET A 44 7.30 -2.31 -9.63
C MET A 44 6.97 -3.31 -8.51
N CYS A 45 5.70 -3.70 -8.37
CA CYS A 45 5.33 -4.79 -7.47
C CYS A 45 6.21 -6.02 -7.76
N THR A 46 6.81 -6.57 -6.70
CA THR A 46 7.79 -7.67 -6.81
C THR A 46 7.16 -9.03 -7.04
N ASP A 47 5.83 -9.09 -7.16
CA ASP A 47 5.11 -10.34 -7.41
C ASP A 47 5.61 -11.00 -8.73
N PRO A 48 5.91 -12.31 -8.72
CA PRO A 48 6.24 -13.10 -9.91
C PRO A 48 5.26 -12.96 -11.08
N ILE A 49 3.99 -12.65 -10.79
CA ILE A 49 2.97 -12.44 -11.81
C ILE A 49 3.27 -11.21 -12.69
N TYR A 50 3.92 -10.20 -12.13
CA TYR A 50 4.30 -8.98 -12.84
C TYR A 50 5.75 -9.03 -13.32
N THR A 51 6.68 -9.49 -12.47
CA THR A 51 8.13 -9.47 -12.76
C THR A 51 8.52 -10.34 -13.95
N ARG A 52 7.74 -11.37 -14.29
CA ARG A 52 7.97 -12.20 -15.50
C ARG A 52 7.88 -11.43 -16.82
N PHE A 53 7.15 -10.31 -16.85
CA PHE A 53 7.04 -9.44 -18.03
C PHE A 53 8.08 -8.31 -18.03
N GLY A 54 8.91 -8.22 -16.98
CA GLY A 54 9.97 -7.23 -16.89
C GLY A 54 10.41 -6.98 -15.44
N LYS A 55 11.73 -6.95 -15.22
CA LYS A 55 12.33 -6.56 -13.94
C LYS A 55 12.47 -5.04 -13.78
N THR A 56 12.30 -4.27 -14.85
CA THR A 56 12.34 -2.79 -14.85
C THR A 56 11.03 -2.22 -15.37
N ILE A 57 10.72 -0.96 -15.03
CA ILE A 57 9.51 -0.28 -15.50
C ILE A 57 9.51 -0.21 -17.03
N GLU A 58 10.65 0.11 -17.64
CA GLU A 58 10.82 0.20 -19.09
C GLU A 58 10.42 -1.12 -19.76
N ARG A 59 10.99 -2.25 -19.31
CA ARG A 59 10.67 -3.57 -19.86
C ARG A 59 9.21 -3.95 -19.63
N ARG A 60 8.62 -3.56 -18.50
CA ARG A 60 7.20 -3.81 -18.24
C ARG A 60 6.31 -3.01 -19.19
N ILE A 61 6.62 -1.73 -19.41
CA ILE A 61 5.92 -0.87 -20.37
C ILE A 61 6.03 -1.43 -21.79
N ASP A 62 7.20 -1.91 -22.20
CA ASP A 62 7.40 -2.53 -23.51
C ASP A 62 6.59 -3.83 -23.70
N ASN A 63 6.34 -4.56 -22.61
CA ASN A 63 5.58 -5.82 -22.62
C ASN A 63 4.13 -5.67 -22.16
N ILE A 64 3.59 -4.45 -22.05
CA ILE A 64 2.28 -4.24 -21.45
C ILE A 64 1.16 -4.94 -22.22
N ASP A 65 1.16 -4.90 -23.55
CA ASP A 65 0.15 -5.59 -24.36
C ASP A 65 0.25 -7.12 -24.19
N LYS A 66 1.47 -7.66 -23.98
CA LYS A 66 1.65 -9.09 -23.68
C LYS A 66 1.08 -9.44 -22.31
N PHE A 67 1.27 -8.56 -21.32
CA PHE A 67 0.70 -8.75 -19.99
C PHE A 67 -0.83 -8.75 -20.04
N GLU A 68 -1.48 -7.81 -20.72
CA GLU A 68 -2.96 -7.74 -20.82
C GLU A 68 -3.59 -8.99 -21.44
N ASN A 69 -2.92 -9.57 -22.42
CA ASN A 69 -3.41 -10.74 -23.14
C ASN A 69 -3.05 -12.07 -22.45
N SER A 70 -2.28 -12.02 -21.36
CA SER A 70 -1.74 -13.20 -20.68
C SER A 70 -2.77 -13.95 -19.83
N LYS A 71 -2.47 -15.23 -19.53
CA LYS A 71 -3.28 -16.03 -18.60
C LYS A 71 -3.20 -15.47 -17.18
N GLU A 72 -2.07 -14.88 -16.82
CA GLU A 72 -1.76 -14.25 -15.54
C GLU A 72 -2.70 -13.09 -15.28
N PHE A 73 -2.80 -12.14 -16.22
CA PHE A 73 -3.73 -11.03 -16.10
C PHE A 73 -5.17 -11.52 -15.98
N LYS A 74 -5.58 -12.52 -16.78
CA LYS A 74 -6.92 -13.11 -16.69
C LYS A 74 -7.24 -13.70 -15.31
N LYS A 75 -6.24 -14.21 -14.58
CA LYS A 75 -6.42 -14.71 -13.20
C LYS A 75 -6.69 -13.59 -12.20
N ILE A 76 -6.01 -12.46 -12.34
CA ILE A 76 -6.03 -11.38 -11.33
C ILE A 76 -6.90 -10.17 -11.69
N LYS A 77 -7.38 -10.05 -12.94
CA LYS A 77 -8.11 -8.86 -13.43
C LYS A 77 -9.35 -8.50 -12.62
N ASN A 78 -9.92 -9.47 -11.90
CA ASN A 78 -11.15 -9.33 -11.13
C ASN A 78 -10.91 -9.27 -9.61
N GLU A 79 -9.66 -9.30 -9.16
CA GLU A 79 -9.33 -9.20 -7.75
C GLU A 79 -9.47 -7.76 -7.23
N TYR A 80 -9.71 -7.67 -5.93
CA TYR A 80 -9.79 -6.42 -5.19
C TYR A 80 -8.42 -5.96 -4.75
N SER A 81 -8.21 -4.64 -4.67
CA SER A 81 -6.95 -4.07 -4.22
C SER A 81 -7.08 -2.66 -3.66
N GLY A 82 -6.07 -2.32 -2.86
CA GLY A 82 -5.79 -1.01 -2.33
C GLY A 82 -4.37 -0.60 -2.72
N GLN A 83 -4.16 0.71 -2.89
CA GLN A 83 -2.81 1.26 -3.04
C GLN A 83 -2.72 2.67 -2.46
N ALA A 84 -1.82 2.85 -1.50
CA ALA A 84 -1.31 4.15 -1.09
C ALA A 84 -0.40 4.71 -2.20
N ILE A 85 -0.74 5.88 -2.73
CA ILE A 85 0.04 6.53 -3.78
C ILE A 85 0.41 7.97 -3.40
N THR A 86 1.65 8.33 -3.72
CA THR A 86 2.20 9.67 -3.56
C THR A 86 2.20 10.45 -4.87
N LYS A 87 2.22 11.78 -4.79
CA LYS A 87 2.34 12.66 -5.97
C LYS A 87 3.58 12.33 -6.82
N SER A 88 4.70 12.01 -6.18
CA SER A 88 5.93 11.60 -6.88
C SER A 88 5.74 10.32 -7.68
N GLU A 89 5.03 9.33 -7.15
CA GLU A 89 4.75 8.07 -7.86
C GLU A 89 3.82 8.32 -9.04
N VAL A 90 2.79 9.17 -8.88
CA VAL A 90 1.91 9.56 -10.00
C VAL A 90 2.70 10.23 -11.12
N ILE A 91 3.61 11.16 -10.80
CA ILE A 91 4.46 11.83 -11.80
C ILE A 91 5.37 10.82 -12.52
N LYS A 92 5.98 9.88 -11.78
CA LYS A 92 6.77 8.80 -12.39
C LYS A 92 5.91 7.92 -13.31
N GLY A 93 4.72 7.56 -12.87
CA GLY A 93 3.75 6.79 -13.65
C GLY A 93 3.34 7.50 -14.95
N ILE A 94 3.07 8.81 -14.91
CA ILE A 94 2.79 9.61 -16.11
C ILE A 94 3.96 9.54 -17.11
N LYS A 95 5.20 9.71 -16.63
CA LYS A 95 6.39 9.62 -17.49
C LYS A 95 6.52 8.24 -18.13
N ALA A 96 6.27 7.17 -17.38
CA ALA A 96 6.29 5.81 -17.90
C ALA A 96 5.17 5.58 -18.94
N CYS A 97 3.94 6.02 -18.66
CA CYS A 97 2.79 5.84 -19.55
C CYS A 97 3.00 6.52 -20.91
N LYS A 98 3.72 7.65 -20.98
CA LYS A 98 4.03 8.31 -22.26
C LYS A 98 4.81 7.42 -23.24
N LYS A 99 5.54 6.42 -22.74
CA LYS A 99 6.33 5.47 -23.54
C LYS A 99 5.51 4.28 -24.06
N ILE A 100 4.25 4.12 -23.63
CA ILE A 100 3.37 3.03 -24.11
C ILE A 100 3.11 3.22 -25.62
N LYS A 101 3.37 2.18 -26.41
CA LYS A 101 3.20 2.19 -27.87
C LYS A 101 1.72 2.18 -28.29
N ASN A 102 0.90 1.37 -27.61
CA ASN A 102 -0.53 1.29 -27.84
C ASN A 102 -1.22 2.63 -27.49
N LYS A 103 -1.72 3.35 -28.51
CA LYS A 103 -2.27 4.72 -28.36
C LYS A 103 -3.51 4.76 -27.44
N ASN A 104 -4.39 3.78 -27.56
CA ASN A 104 -5.62 3.71 -26.77
C ASN A 104 -5.30 3.45 -25.30
N LEU A 105 -4.41 2.48 -25.05
CA LEU A 105 -3.96 2.15 -23.70
C LEU A 105 -3.21 3.31 -23.04
N ARG A 106 -2.32 3.95 -23.80
CA ARG A 106 -1.60 5.14 -23.35
C ARG A 106 -2.55 6.25 -22.93
N LYS A 107 -3.59 6.53 -23.74
CA LYS A 107 -4.59 7.55 -23.42
C LYS A 107 -5.32 7.20 -22.13
N GLU A 108 -5.85 5.98 -22.04
CA GLU A 108 -6.56 5.48 -20.86
C GLU A 108 -5.74 5.68 -19.57
N PHE A 109 -4.46 5.32 -19.59
CA PHE A 109 -3.63 5.39 -18.39
C PHE A 109 -3.19 6.80 -18.05
N LEU A 110 -2.94 7.64 -19.05
CA LEU A 110 -2.66 9.05 -18.80
C LEU A 110 -3.89 9.73 -18.19
N ASP A 111 -5.10 9.40 -18.63
CA ASP A 111 -6.33 9.95 -18.07
C ASP A 111 -6.59 9.44 -16.65
N LEU A 112 -6.30 8.16 -16.36
CA LEU A 112 -6.29 7.64 -14.99
C LEU A 112 -5.33 8.44 -14.10
N HIS A 113 -4.08 8.65 -14.52
CA HIS A 113 -3.10 9.38 -13.72
C HIS A 113 -3.49 10.86 -13.54
N LYS A 114 -4.10 11.50 -14.54
CA LYS A 114 -4.65 12.86 -14.40
C LYS A 114 -5.76 12.91 -13.34
N LYS A 115 -6.70 11.94 -13.36
CA LYS A 115 -7.76 11.82 -12.34
C LYS A 115 -7.18 11.63 -10.93
N ILE A 116 -6.15 10.80 -10.80
CA ILE A 116 -5.46 10.59 -9.53
C ILE A 116 -4.77 11.89 -9.09
N LEU A 117 -4.09 12.58 -10.01
CA LEU A 117 -3.36 13.81 -9.73
C LEU A 117 -4.28 14.96 -9.31
N SER A 118 -5.45 15.12 -9.94
CA SER A 118 -6.43 16.15 -9.54
C SER A 118 -7.02 15.88 -8.16
N SER A 119 -7.02 14.62 -7.72
CA SER A 119 -7.51 14.22 -6.40
C SER A 119 -6.46 14.39 -5.28
N LEU A 120 -5.21 14.68 -5.63
CA LEU A 120 -4.09 14.86 -4.70
C LEU A 120 -3.94 16.33 -4.29
N SER A 121 -4.58 16.76 -3.20
CA SER A 121 -4.39 18.14 -2.69
C SER A 121 -3.06 18.33 -1.93
N GLU A 122 -2.72 17.41 -1.01
CA GLU A 122 -1.51 17.49 -0.16
C GLU A 122 -0.57 16.28 -0.34
N GLY A 123 -0.66 15.60 -1.47
CA GLY A 123 0.40 14.71 -1.94
C GLY A 123 0.22 13.21 -1.71
N ASN A 124 -0.78 12.77 -0.93
CA ASN A 124 -1.02 11.35 -0.66
C ASN A 124 -2.50 10.96 -0.85
N LEU A 125 -2.77 9.76 -1.36
CA LEU A 125 -4.11 9.26 -1.67
C LEU A 125 -4.16 7.73 -1.54
N ALA A 126 -5.26 7.19 -1.00
CA ALA A 126 -5.54 5.75 -1.10
C ALA A 126 -6.41 5.49 -2.34
N LEU A 127 -5.98 4.56 -3.18
CA LEU A 127 -6.76 4.05 -4.30
C LEU A 127 -7.43 2.76 -3.86
N LEU A 128 -8.71 2.60 -4.19
CA LEU A 128 -9.44 1.36 -3.95
C LEU A 128 -10.15 0.91 -5.22
N THR A 129 -10.15 -0.39 -5.45
CA THR A 129 -10.97 -0.98 -6.51
C THR A 129 -12.46 -0.79 -6.24
N GLU A 130 -13.22 -0.36 -7.24
CA GLU A 130 -14.67 -0.19 -7.14
C GLU A 130 -15.43 -1.53 -7.13
N THR A 131 -16.59 -1.54 -6.48
CA THR A 131 -17.55 -2.64 -6.51
C THR A 131 -18.97 -2.12 -6.31
N LYS A 132 -19.94 -2.81 -6.91
CA LYS A 132 -21.38 -2.60 -6.69
C LYS A 132 -21.92 -3.44 -5.52
N ASN A 133 -21.18 -4.45 -5.06
CA ASN A 133 -21.61 -5.31 -3.96
C ASN A 133 -21.30 -4.66 -2.61
N ILE A 134 -22.32 -4.58 -1.74
CA ILE A 134 -22.21 -3.92 -0.44
C ILE A 134 -21.25 -4.65 0.51
N ARG A 135 -21.29 -6.00 0.57
CA ARG A 135 -20.41 -6.80 1.45
C ARG A 135 -18.94 -6.68 1.04
N GLU A 136 -18.67 -6.68 -0.26
CA GLU A 136 -17.32 -6.47 -0.78
C GLU A 136 -16.84 -5.04 -0.48
N LYS A 137 -17.70 -4.04 -0.66
CA LYS A 137 -17.41 -2.64 -0.31
C LYS A 137 -17.07 -2.49 1.17
N GLU A 138 -17.78 -3.17 2.06
CA GLU A 138 -17.47 -3.18 3.49
C GLU A 138 -16.09 -3.79 3.78
N THR A 139 -15.72 -4.85 3.07
CA THR A 139 -14.40 -5.49 3.18
C THR A 139 -13.29 -4.58 2.68
N LEU A 140 -13.49 -3.93 1.53
CA LEU A 140 -12.58 -2.93 0.98
C LEU A 140 -12.38 -1.76 1.94
N LEU A 141 -13.44 -1.26 2.56
CA LEU A 141 -13.33 -0.20 3.55
C LEU A 141 -12.64 -0.70 4.84
N LYS A 142 -13.02 -1.86 5.37
CA LYS A 142 -12.50 -2.33 6.66
C LYS A 142 -11.02 -2.74 6.59
N SER A 143 -10.63 -3.47 5.55
CA SER A 143 -9.30 -4.05 5.44
C SER A 143 -8.40 -3.19 4.57
N TYR A 144 -8.75 -3.00 3.29
CA TYR A 144 -7.87 -2.36 2.32
C TYR A 144 -7.69 -0.86 2.60
N LEU A 145 -8.77 -0.11 2.79
CA LEU A 145 -8.67 1.33 3.06
C LEU A 145 -7.87 1.61 4.33
N ARG A 146 -8.13 0.84 5.39
CA ARG A 146 -7.41 0.99 6.66
C ARG A 146 -5.92 0.73 6.46
N HIS A 147 -5.57 -0.36 5.78
CA HIS A 147 -4.20 -0.70 5.44
C HIS A 147 -3.51 0.45 4.66
N GLU A 148 -4.13 0.95 3.59
CA GLU A 148 -3.56 2.04 2.81
C GLU A 148 -3.44 3.34 3.59
N TRP A 149 -4.42 3.67 4.43
CA TRP A 149 -4.35 4.87 5.27
C TRP A 149 -3.29 4.76 6.36
N LEU A 150 -2.98 3.57 6.86
CA LEU A 150 -1.83 3.37 7.75
C LEU A 150 -0.51 3.62 7.02
N HIS A 151 -0.36 3.19 5.76
CA HIS A 151 0.79 3.59 4.94
C HIS A 151 0.89 5.12 4.83
N LEU A 152 -0.21 5.81 4.49
CA LEU A 152 -0.20 7.27 4.39
C LEU A 152 0.15 7.95 5.72
N PHE A 153 -0.39 7.44 6.83
CA PHE A 153 -0.11 7.93 8.17
C PHE A 153 1.38 7.84 8.51
N LEU A 154 2.02 6.70 8.22
CA LEU A 154 3.45 6.48 8.48
C LEU A 154 4.32 7.37 7.58
N ILE A 155 4.00 7.45 6.28
CA ILE A 155 4.72 8.30 5.30
C ILE A 155 4.67 9.78 5.74
N LYS A 156 3.50 10.29 6.14
CA LYS A 156 3.35 11.67 6.62
C LYS A 156 4.12 11.94 7.92
N ASN A 157 4.37 10.90 8.69
CA ASN A 157 5.21 10.94 9.87
C ASN A 157 6.70 10.63 9.59
N LYS A 158 7.12 10.60 8.33
CA LYS A 158 8.50 10.30 7.89
C LYS A 158 8.97 8.90 8.32
N ILE A 159 8.04 7.95 8.46
CA ILE A 159 8.32 6.54 8.70
C ILE A 159 8.04 5.82 7.39
N TYR A 160 9.08 5.66 6.57
CA TYR A 160 8.99 5.00 5.27
C TYR A 160 10.33 4.36 4.91
N TYR A 161 10.48 3.07 5.18
CA TYR A 161 11.74 2.34 5.09
C TYR A 161 12.17 2.11 3.64
N LYS A 162 11.21 1.89 2.74
CA LYS A 162 11.45 1.75 1.30
C LYS A 162 12.14 2.97 0.67
N SER A 163 12.02 4.16 1.27
CA SER A 163 12.79 5.33 0.80
C SER A 163 14.30 5.22 0.98
N ILE A 164 14.76 4.32 1.87
CA ILE A 164 16.18 4.04 2.10
C ILE A 164 16.68 3.02 1.06
N SER A 165 15.94 1.92 0.89
CA SER A 165 16.21 0.88 -0.08
C SER A 165 14.90 0.22 -0.51
N GLU A 166 14.72 -0.02 -1.81
CA GLU A 166 13.56 -0.73 -2.36
C GLU A 166 13.36 -2.09 -1.65
N SER A 167 14.44 -2.75 -1.23
CA SER A 167 14.43 -4.04 -0.54
C SER A 167 13.81 -4.02 0.88
N TYR A 168 13.56 -2.83 1.42
CA TYR A 168 12.97 -2.61 2.75
C TYR A 168 11.45 -2.43 2.75
N TRP A 169 10.78 -2.59 1.61
CA TRP A 169 9.31 -2.60 1.51
C TRP A 169 8.64 -3.50 2.58
N LYS A 170 9.27 -4.63 2.92
CA LYS A 170 8.82 -5.58 3.94
C LYS A 170 8.71 -4.99 5.35
N TYR A 171 9.50 -3.96 5.66
CA TYR A 171 9.38 -3.22 6.92
C TYR A 171 8.15 -2.30 6.90
N ASP A 172 7.85 -1.65 5.78
CA ASP A 172 6.65 -0.81 5.66
C ASP A 172 5.38 -1.68 5.80
N GLU A 173 5.29 -2.76 5.03
CA GLU A 173 4.15 -3.70 5.08
C GLU A 173 4.02 -4.39 6.44
N GLY A 174 5.16 -4.75 7.06
CA GLY A 174 5.18 -5.35 8.39
C GLY A 174 4.72 -4.40 9.48
N LEU A 175 5.12 -3.12 9.41
CA LEU A 175 4.69 -2.12 10.38
C LEU A 175 3.19 -1.81 10.24
N VAL A 176 2.68 -1.68 9.01
CA VAL A 176 1.24 -1.53 8.78
C VAL A 176 0.48 -2.73 9.32
N THR A 177 0.90 -3.94 8.97
CA THR A 177 0.28 -5.19 9.45
C THR A 177 0.30 -5.28 10.98
N TYR A 178 1.41 -4.89 11.62
CA TYR A 178 1.50 -4.80 13.08
C TYR A 178 0.46 -3.82 13.64
N LEU A 179 0.34 -2.62 13.07
CA LEU A 179 -0.61 -1.60 13.52
C LEU A 179 -2.06 -2.04 13.34
N GLU A 180 -2.39 -2.76 12.26
CA GLU A 180 -3.72 -3.32 12.06
C GLU A 180 -4.09 -4.33 13.16
N PHE A 181 -3.17 -5.24 13.47
CA PHE A 181 -3.37 -6.23 14.53
C PHE A 181 -3.36 -5.61 15.92
N TYR A 182 -2.58 -4.54 16.12
CA TYR A 182 -2.57 -3.75 17.34
C TYR A 182 -3.93 -3.07 17.57
N ILE A 183 -4.45 -2.36 16.57
CA ILE A 183 -5.79 -1.73 16.61
C ILE A 183 -6.87 -2.76 16.92
N ASP A 184 -6.78 -3.94 16.33
CA ASP A 184 -7.77 -5.00 16.50
C ASP A 184 -7.60 -5.80 17.81
N GLY A 185 -6.58 -5.52 18.62
CA GLY A 185 -6.29 -6.26 19.86
C GLY A 185 -5.89 -7.73 19.60
N LYS A 186 -5.24 -8.01 18.47
CA LYS A 186 -5.00 -9.36 17.94
C LYS A 186 -3.54 -9.71 17.74
N LEU A 187 -2.59 -8.97 18.32
CA LEU A 187 -1.15 -9.23 18.15
C LEU A 187 -0.71 -10.67 18.46
N SER A 188 -1.43 -11.38 19.35
CA SER A 188 -1.20 -12.80 19.66
C SER A 188 -1.56 -13.77 18.53
N LYS A 189 -2.27 -13.30 17.49
CA LYS A 189 -2.68 -14.09 16.33
C LYS A 189 -1.73 -13.99 15.13
N LEU A 190 -0.69 -13.16 15.20
CA LEU A 190 0.23 -12.93 14.07
C LEU A 190 0.88 -14.24 13.57
N GLU A 191 1.29 -15.12 14.49
CA GLU A 191 1.90 -16.41 14.15
C GLU A 191 0.93 -17.35 13.44
N SER A 192 -0.32 -17.44 13.92
CA SER A 192 -1.31 -18.32 13.32
C SER A 192 -1.76 -17.81 11.94
N GLU A 193 -1.90 -16.50 11.78
CA GLU A 193 -2.22 -15.88 10.48
C GLU A 193 -1.07 -16.02 9.48
N LYS A 194 0.18 -15.92 9.93
CA LYS A 194 1.36 -16.24 9.10
C LYS A 194 1.30 -17.67 8.57
N LYS A 195 0.93 -18.66 9.41
CA LYS A 195 0.85 -20.07 9.03
C LYS A 195 -0.26 -20.32 8.00
N LYS A 196 -1.41 -19.65 8.14
CA LYS A 196 -2.55 -19.76 7.21
C LYS A 196 -2.31 -19.08 5.86
N THR A 197 -1.45 -18.08 5.81
CA THR A 197 -1.18 -17.29 4.60
C THR A 197 -0.51 -18.16 3.53
N LYS A 198 -1.14 -18.33 2.37
CA LYS A 198 -0.61 -19.16 1.27
C LYS A 198 0.51 -18.47 0.49
N TYR A 199 0.36 -17.18 0.22
CA TYR A 199 1.27 -16.42 -0.64
C TYR A 199 2.57 -16.05 0.09
N ALA A 200 3.72 -16.49 -0.44
CA ALA A 200 5.03 -16.25 0.16
C ALA A 200 5.35 -14.75 0.33
N TYR A 201 4.90 -13.91 -0.60
CA TYR A 201 5.03 -12.45 -0.51
C TYR A 201 4.29 -11.89 0.72
N LEU A 202 3.01 -12.27 0.91
CA LEU A 202 2.21 -11.87 2.07
C LEU A 202 2.74 -12.45 3.39
N LYS A 203 3.33 -13.66 3.38
CA LYS A 203 3.99 -14.21 4.59
C LYS A 203 5.07 -13.26 5.13
N LYS A 204 5.76 -12.49 4.27
CA LYS A 204 6.76 -11.51 4.73
C LYS A 204 6.14 -10.40 5.58
N TYR A 205 4.89 -10.03 5.33
CA TYR A 205 4.19 -8.99 6.07
C TYR A 205 4.10 -9.41 7.54
N PHE A 206 3.62 -10.62 7.79
CA PHE A 206 3.52 -11.17 9.15
C PHE A 206 4.87 -11.40 9.80
N VAL A 207 5.89 -11.85 9.05
CA VAL A 207 7.25 -12.00 9.60
C VAL A 207 7.76 -10.67 10.16
N TYR A 208 7.58 -9.57 9.42
CA TYR A 208 8.03 -8.26 9.87
C TYR A 208 7.10 -7.66 10.92
N ALA A 209 5.80 -7.93 10.88
CA ALA A 209 4.87 -7.54 11.95
C ALA A 209 5.24 -8.16 13.30
N ILE A 210 5.63 -9.44 13.31
CA ILE A 210 6.15 -10.13 14.51
C ILE A 210 7.43 -9.45 15.00
N LYS A 211 8.36 -9.12 14.09
CA LYS A 211 9.58 -8.36 14.46
C LYS A 211 9.25 -7.00 15.08
N PHE A 212 8.26 -6.28 14.55
CA PHE A 212 7.81 -5.01 15.16
C PHE A 212 7.16 -5.22 16.52
N ARG A 213 6.38 -6.29 16.71
CA ARG A 213 5.83 -6.65 18.01
C ARG A 213 6.93 -6.83 19.05
N GLU A 214 7.94 -7.64 18.74
CA GLU A 214 9.07 -7.85 19.67
C GLU A 214 9.85 -6.55 19.91
N LEU A 215 10.07 -5.76 18.86
CA LEU A 215 10.78 -4.48 18.96
C LEU A 215 10.05 -3.45 19.86
N LEU A 216 8.72 -3.51 19.91
CA LEU A 216 7.86 -2.54 20.60
C LEU A 216 7.27 -3.05 21.92
N LYS A 217 7.40 -4.34 22.24
CA LYS A 217 6.76 -5.01 23.40
C LYS A 217 7.01 -4.28 24.72
N ASP A 218 8.26 -3.92 25.00
CA ASP A 218 8.66 -3.30 26.26
C ASP A 218 8.77 -1.77 26.16
N LYS A 219 7.98 -1.15 25.28
CA LYS A 219 7.98 0.31 25.08
C LYS A 219 6.69 0.87 25.67
N PRO A 220 6.72 1.31 26.94
CA PRO A 220 5.51 1.56 27.73
C PRO A 220 4.77 2.83 27.33
N ASN A 221 5.45 3.76 26.66
CA ASN A 221 4.88 5.06 26.31
C ASN A 221 5.16 5.45 24.87
N SER A 222 4.41 6.46 24.42
CA SER A 222 4.43 6.98 23.06
C SER A 222 5.80 7.49 22.63
N LYS A 223 6.54 8.16 23.52
CA LYS A 223 7.91 8.65 23.27
C LYS A 223 8.87 7.51 23.00
N ALA A 224 8.83 6.44 23.79
CA ALA A 224 9.69 5.27 23.62
C ALA A 224 9.38 4.53 22.30
N ARG A 225 8.10 4.31 21.99
CA ARG A 225 7.68 3.67 20.73
C ARG A 225 8.12 4.47 19.51
N LYS A 226 7.90 5.80 19.54
CA LYS A 226 8.37 6.71 18.50
C LYS A 226 9.87 6.59 18.29
N LYS A 227 10.65 6.73 19.37
CA LYS A 227 12.11 6.70 19.33
C LYS A 227 12.60 5.42 18.64
N VAL A 228 12.05 4.27 19.01
CA VAL A 228 12.42 2.96 18.44
C VAL A 228 12.18 2.89 16.93
N LEU A 229 11.05 3.41 16.43
CA LEU A 229 10.77 3.43 14.98
C LEU A 229 11.78 4.31 14.23
N PHE A 230 12.10 5.49 14.76
CA PHE A 230 13.08 6.39 14.14
C PHE A 230 14.53 5.89 14.26
N ASP A 231 14.88 5.25 15.37
CA ASP A 231 16.21 4.65 15.55
C ASP A 231 16.40 3.45 14.61
N LEU A 232 15.36 2.70 14.30
CA LEU A 232 15.42 1.68 13.24
C LEU A 232 15.69 2.31 11.87
N ILE A 233 15.02 3.41 11.52
CA ILE A 233 15.30 4.15 10.27
C ILE A 233 16.76 4.59 10.21
N LYS A 234 17.29 5.14 11.30
CA LYS A 234 18.69 5.59 11.36
C LYS A 234 19.68 4.45 11.17
N ARG A 235 19.42 3.28 11.79
CA ARG A 235 20.28 2.09 11.68
C ARG A 235 20.29 1.44 10.29
N LEU A 236 19.25 1.67 9.50
CA LEU A 236 19.10 1.08 8.17
C LEU A 236 19.67 1.99 7.06
N LYS A 237 20.04 3.23 7.37
CA LYS A 237 20.73 4.15 6.46
C LYS A 237 22.23 3.88 6.50
#